data_AF-A0AAW7YZK6-F1
#
_entry.id   AF-A0AAW7YZK6-F1
#
_cell.length_a   1.000
_cell.length_b   1.000
_cell.length_c   1.000
_cell.angle_alpha   90.00
_cell.angle_beta   90.00
_cell.angle_gamma   90.00
#
_symmetry.space_group_name_H-M   'P 1'
#
loop_
_entity.id
_entity.type
_entity.pdbx_description
1 polymer ?
#
loop_
_entity_poly.entity_id
_entity_poly.type
_entity_poly.pdbx_seq_one_letter_code
_entity_poly.pdbx_strand_id
1 'polypeptide(L)'
;DRVKISAELKALQKRLGYEFSDPGQVVRAVTHSSMSTATRGDNQRLEFLGDRVLGLVMAEALLAADGGASEGQLAPRFNAL
;
A
#
# COMPACT_ATOMS: atom_id res chain seq x y z
N ASP A 1 -17.79 16.29 9.63
CA ASP A 1 -17.99 15.02 10.36
C ASP A 1 -16.76 14.14 10.33
N ARG A 2 -16.27 13.72 11.50
CA ARG A 2 -15.19 12.72 11.57
C ARG A 2 -15.79 11.35 11.27
N VAL A 3 -15.29 10.67 10.25
CA VAL A 3 -15.63 9.28 9.95
C VAL A 3 -15.33 8.44 11.19
N LYS A 4 -16.37 7.84 11.80
CA LYS A 4 -16.20 6.87 12.88
C LYS A 4 -15.73 5.55 12.27
N ILE A 5 -14.52 5.11 12.62
CA ILE A 5 -13.97 3.82 12.20
C ILE A 5 -14.39 2.70 13.18
N SER A 6 -14.58 1.50 12.63
CA SER A 6 -15.00 0.31 13.38
C SER A 6 -13.90 -0.19 14.33
N ALA A 7 -14.26 -1.09 15.26
CA ALA A 7 -13.31 -1.68 16.19
C ALA A 7 -12.24 -2.50 15.47
N GLU A 8 -12.62 -3.18 14.39
CA GLU A 8 -11.75 -3.98 13.54
C GLU A 8 -10.68 -3.11 12.85
N LEU A 9 -11.08 -1.94 12.32
CA LEU A 9 -10.13 -1.01 11.71
C LEU A 9 -9.15 -0.41 12.73
N LYS A 10 -9.60 -0.16 13.96
CA LYS A 10 -8.70 0.24 15.05
C LYS A 10 -7.70 -0.86 15.39
N ALA A 11 -8.16 -2.12 15.45
CA ALA A 11 -7.29 -3.26 15.69
C ALA A 11 -6.27 -3.47 14.54
N LEU A 12 -6.70 -3.28 13.28
CA LEU A 12 -5.82 -3.32 12.11
C LEU A 12 -4.71 -2.27 12.21
N GLN A 13 -5.04 -1.01 12.46
CA GLN A 13 -4.05 0.07 12.61
C GLN A 13 -3.03 -0.24 13.71
N LYS A 14 -3.50 -0.75 14.87
CA LYS A 14 -2.63 -1.18 15.95
C LYS A 14 -1.67 -2.29 15.52
N ARG A 15 -2.14 -3.29 14.76
CA ARG A 15 -1.30 -4.38 14.23
C ARG A 15 -0.29 -3.90 13.19
N LEU A 16 -0.66 -2.89 12.40
CA LEU A 16 0.24 -2.26 11.42
C LEU A 16 1.28 -1.33 12.09
N GLY A 17 1.06 -0.93 13.35
CA GLY A 17 1.88 0.09 14.00
C GLY A 17 1.71 1.48 13.38
N TYR A 18 0.62 1.71 12.64
CA TYR A 18 0.36 2.94 11.91
C TYR A 18 -1.09 3.39 12.12
N GLU A 19 -1.25 4.61 12.61
CA GLU A 19 -2.55 5.28 12.74
C GLU A 19 -2.72 6.30 11.61
N PHE A 20 -3.77 6.15 10.82
CA PHE A 20 -4.06 7.06 9.72
C PHE A 20 -4.54 8.41 10.27
N SER A 21 -3.90 9.49 9.83
CA SER A 21 -4.30 10.86 10.18
C SER A 21 -5.70 11.21 9.68
N ASP A 22 -6.09 10.65 8.52
CA ASP A 22 -7.45 10.67 8.00
C ASP A 22 -8.07 9.26 8.04
N PRO A 23 -9.06 9.01 8.91
CA PRO A 23 -9.74 7.71 8.99
C PRO A 23 -10.47 7.32 7.70
N GLY A 24 -10.79 8.26 6.81
CA GLY A 24 -11.35 7.97 5.49
C GLY A 24 -10.38 7.17 4.60
N GLN A 25 -9.07 7.36 4.76
CA GLN A 25 -8.06 6.68 3.96
C GLN A 25 -8.01 5.18 4.26
N VAL A 26 -8.01 4.78 5.54
CA VAL A 26 -8.01 3.35 5.89
C VAL A 26 -9.30 2.67 5.47
N VAL A 27 -10.45 3.35 5.61
CA VAL A 27 -11.75 2.83 5.14
C VAL A 27 -11.72 2.58 3.64
N ARG A 28 -11.18 3.53 2.87
CA ARG A 28 -11.05 3.39 1.42
C ARG A 28 -10.08 2.27 1.03
N ALA A 29 -8.92 2.19 1.68
CA ALA A 29 -7.89 1.20 1.39
C ALA A 29 -8.39 -0.25 1.53
N VAL A 30 -9.33 -0.49 2.45
CA VAL A 30 -9.94 -1.83 2.66
C VAL A 30 -11.28 -2.03 1.95
N THR A 31 -11.74 -1.07 1.14
CA THR A 31 -13.01 -1.19 0.39
C THR A 31 -12.73 -1.76 -1.00
N HIS A 32 -13.12 -3.01 -1.23
CA HIS A 32 -13.07 -3.64 -2.54
C HIS A 32 -14.07 -3.01 -3.52
N SER A 33 -13.78 -3.06 -4.82
CA SER A 33 -14.60 -2.46 -5.88
C SER A 33 -16.06 -2.95 -5.89
N SER A 34 -16.32 -4.20 -5.51
CA SER A 34 -17.67 -4.76 -5.37
C SER A 34 -18.53 -4.11 -4.28
N MET A 35 -17.91 -3.35 -3.37
CA MET A 35 -18.58 -2.61 -2.29
C MET A 35 -18.54 -1.09 -2.50
N SER A 36 -18.05 -0.64 -3.66
CA SER A 36 -17.96 0.77 -4.03
C SER A 36 -19.36 1.36 -4.26
N THR A 37 -19.56 2.62 -3.88
CA THR A 37 -20.81 3.37 -4.15
C THR A 37 -20.47 4.78 -4.62
N ALA A 38 -21.47 5.52 -5.14
CA ALA A 38 -21.28 6.90 -5.60
C ALA A 38 -20.68 7.84 -4.54
N THR A 39 -20.89 7.53 -3.25
CA THR A 39 -20.40 8.32 -2.11
C THR A 39 -19.25 7.65 -1.36
N ARG A 40 -18.86 6.42 -1.72
CA ARG A 40 -17.78 5.66 -1.08
C ARG A 40 -16.87 5.05 -2.15
N GLY A 41 -15.71 5.68 -2.34
CA GLY A 41 -14.69 5.16 -3.25
C GLY A 41 -14.06 3.86 -2.76
N ASP A 42 -13.61 3.04 -3.71
CA ASP A 42 -12.84 1.83 -3.48
C ASP A 42 -11.32 2.07 -3.46
N ASN A 43 -10.59 0.98 -3.31
CA ASN A 43 -9.14 0.94 -3.21
C ASN A 43 -8.39 0.93 -4.56
N GLN A 44 -9.05 0.86 -5.73
CA GLN A 44 -8.34 0.61 -7.01
C GLN A 44 -7.30 1.68 -7.34
N ARG A 45 -7.63 2.96 -7.08
CA ARG A 45 -6.67 4.06 -7.26
C ARG A 45 -5.52 4.02 -6.27
N LEU A 46 -5.77 3.55 -5.05
CA LEU A 46 -4.73 3.40 -4.02
C LEU A 46 -3.83 2.21 -4.33
N GLU A 47 -4.39 1.11 -4.84
CA GLU A 47 -3.66 -0.06 -5.31
C GLU A 47 -2.72 0.32 -6.46
N PHE A 48 -3.22 1.01 -7.49
CA PHE A 48 -2.41 1.47 -8.63
C PHE A 48 -1.20 2.31 -8.19
N LEU A 49 -1.40 3.20 -7.22
CA LEU A 49 -0.33 4.04 -6.67
C LEU A 49 0.61 3.22 -5.78
N GLY A 50 0.05 2.41 -4.90
CA GLY A 50 0.78 1.59 -3.93
C GLY A 50 1.73 0.60 -4.59
N ASP A 51 1.32 -0.01 -5.68
CA ASP A 51 2.14 -0.92 -6.49
C ASP A 51 3.43 -0.24 -7.00
N ARG A 52 3.31 0.99 -7.51
CA ARG A 52 4.46 1.78 -8.00
C ARG A 52 5.36 2.26 -6.87
N VAL A 53 4.78 2.66 -5.74
CA VAL A 53 5.55 3.06 -4.55
C VAL A 53 6.31 1.86 -3.99
N LEU A 54 5.66 0.70 -3.85
CA LEU A 54 6.31 -0.53 -3.40
C LEU A 54 7.43 -0.92 -4.37
N GLY A 55 7.17 -0.90 -5.68
CA GLY A 55 8.18 -1.21 -6.68
C GLY A 55 9.41 -0.30 -6.58
N LEU A 56 9.22 1.00 -6.36
CA LEU A 56 10.35 1.92 -6.15
C LEU A 56 11.16 1.57 -4.89
N VAL A 57 10.49 1.33 -3.76
CA VAL A 57 11.15 0.98 -2.49
C VAL A 57 11.92 -0.34 -2.63
N MET A 58 11.35 -1.34 -3.29
CA MET A 58 12.02 -2.63 -3.51
C MET A 58 13.23 -2.49 -4.45
N ALA A 59 13.14 -1.66 -5.49
CA ALA A 59 14.25 -1.39 -6.39
C ALA A 59 15.40 -0.67 -5.65
N GLU A 60 15.08 0.32 -4.82
CA GLU A 60 16.06 1.03 -3.99
C GLU A 60 16.74 0.07 -2.98
N ALA A 61 15.96 -0.79 -2.32
CA ALA A 61 16.49 -1.79 -1.39
C ALA A 61 17.46 -2.77 -2.08
N LEU A 62 17.15 -3.23 -3.30
CA LEU A 62 18.03 -4.10 -4.07
C LEU A 62 19.32 -3.40 -4.50
N LEU A 63 19.23 -2.14 -4.95
CA LEU A 63 20.39 -1.33 -5.31
C LEU A 63 21.32 -1.11 -4.10
N ALA A 64 20.74 -0.86 -2.92
CA ALA A 64 21.51 -0.69 -1.68
C ALA A 64 22.15 -2.01 -1.21
N ALA A 65 21.49 -3.15 -1.44
CA ALA A 65 22.00 -4.46 -1.03
C ALA A 65 23.14 -4.97 -1.94
N ASP A 66 23.17 -4.60 -3.22
CA ASP A 66 24.18 -5.05 -4.18
C ASP A 66 24.55 -3.92 -5.18
N GLY A 67 25.30 -2.93 -4.68
CA GLY A 67 25.66 -1.74 -5.46
C GLY A 67 26.59 -1.97 -6.65
N GLY A 68 27.12 -3.19 -6.82
CA GLY A 68 27.95 -3.58 -7.97
C GLY A 68 27.18 -4.35 -9.06
N ALA A 69 25.93 -4.74 -8.78
CA ALA A 69 25.13 -5.50 -9.73
C ALA A 69 24.70 -4.64 -10.93
N SER A 70 24.80 -5.23 -12.11
CA SER A 70 24.22 -4.65 -13.33
C SER A 70 22.70 -4.80 -13.34
N GLU A 71 22.02 -4.00 -14.16
CA GLU A 71 20.56 -4.09 -14.35
C GLU A 71 20.10 -5.51 -14.70
N GLY A 72 20.85 -6.21 -15.57
CA GLY A 72 20.55 -7.60 -15.96
C GLY A 72 20.61 -8.61 -14.82
N GLN A 73 21.28 -8.27 -13.71
CA GLN A 73 21.31 -9.08 -12.49
C GLN A 73 20.23 -8.65 -11.49
N LEU A 74 19.89 -7.37 -11.45
CA LEU A 74 18.88 -6.82 -10.54
C LEU A 74 17.44 -7.10 -11.00
N ALA A 75 17.15 -7.00 -12.30
CA ALA A 75 15.79 -7.19 -12.82
C ALA A 75 15.22 -8.60 -12.55
N PRO A 76 15.95 -9.71 -12.74
CA PRO A 76 15.46 -11.04 -12.36
C PRO A 76 15.23 -11.19 -10.86
N ARG A 77 16.06 -10.56 -10.01
CA ARG A 77 15.89 -10.57 -8.55
C ARG A 77 14.64 -9.81 -8.14
N PHE A 78 14.41 -8.64 -8.75
CA PHE A 78 13.23 -7.84 -8.52
C PHE A 78 11.94 -8.59 -8.88
N ASN A 79 11.92 -9.25 -10.05
CA ASN A 79 10.75 -9.99 -10.52
C ASN A 79 10.47 -11.29 -9.73
N ALA A 80 11.40 -11.73 -8.88
CA ALA A 80 11.27 -12.92 -8.06
C ALA A 80 10.81 -12.64 -6.62
N LEU A 81 10.66 -11.36 -6.25
CA LEU A 81 10.09 -10.91 -4.97
C LEU A 81 8.56 -10.99 -4.99
#